data_AF-A0A7Z7INA7-F1
#
_entry.id   AF-A0A7Z7INA7-F1
#
_cell.length_a   1.000
_cell.length_b   1.000
_cell.length_c   1.000
_cell.angle_alpha   90.00
_cell.angle_beta   90.00
_cell.angle_gamma   90.00
#
_symmetry.space_group_name_H-M   'P 1'
#
loop_
_entity.id
_entity.type
_entity.pdbx_description
1 polymer ?
#
loop_
_entity_poly.entity_id
_entity_poly.type
_entity_poly.pdbx_seq_one_letter_code
_entity_poly.pdbx_strand_id
1 'polypeptide(L)'
;MLFGFAPWIVYWVLVGNVPFNIAVSVALLMAVAVLATGRATEKPGRMLEIGAVATFVVLTVLTLTLSDEFMARWIQPLSNAGIFLAALVSVLIGKPFVREFAAAEQPPDVVKTELFSRMTTILTWIWVAAFAGMTASSAIPPIVRGNATILDTKSPLPFVCYWVIPFSLLGIAALASRYLRDKMLVGVDDIVRETSFVAYDEATIDELYYLAQEHANREVGPGKEAYNVKVGGAGTPLTGDESRKSWPSTYKVRDRKH
;
A
#
# COMPACT_ATOMS: atom_id res chain seq x y z
N MET A 1 2.07 6.25 4.44
CA MET A 1 0.72 6.18 3.80
C MET A 1 -0.06 7.50 3.81
N LEU A 2 -0.17 8.21 4.94
CA LEU A 2 -1.02 9.41 5.05
C LEU A 2 -0.67 10.57 4.11
N PHE A 3 0.61 10.70 3.72
CA PHE A 3 1.09 11.81 2.91
C PHE A 3 0.45 11.86 1.50
N GLY A 4 0.27 10.70 0.85
CA GLY A 4 -0.35 10.64 -0.48
C GLY A 4 -1.86 10.92 -0.48
N PHE A 5 -2.54 10.77 0.65
CA PHE A 5 -3.95 11.09 0.82
C PHE A 5 -4.20 12.53 1.27
N ALA A 6 -3.15 13.31 1.57
CA ALA A 6 -3.27 14.65 2.12
C ALA A 6 -4.20 15.58 1.31
N PRO A 7 -4.15 15.62 -0.05
CA PRO A 7 -5.04 16.47 -0.84
C PRO A 7 -6.52 16.13 -0.64
N TRP A 8 -6.87 14.83 -0.56
CA TRP A 8 -8.24 14.39 -0.32
C TRP A 8 -8.70 14.64 1.11
N ILE A 9 -7.82 14.45 2.09
CA ILE A 9 -8.15 14.75 3.49
C ILE A 9 -8.47 16.24 3.64
N VAL A 10 -7.61 17.11 3.11
CA VAL A 10 -7.83 18.56 3.10
C VAL A 10 -9.13 18.90 2.37
N TYR A 11 -9.36 18.30 1.20
CA TYR A 11 -10.58 18.51 0.43
C TYR A 11 -11.84 18.10 1.20
N TRP A 12 -11.87 16.91 1.83
CA TRP A 12 -13.04 16.43 2.59
C TRP A 12 -13.36 17.33 3.77
N VAL A 13 -12.36 17.93 4.41
CA VAL A 13 -12.58 18.92 5.47
C VAL A 13 -13.13 20.22 4.90
N LEU A 14 -12.66 20.68 3.74
CA LEU A 14 -13.04 21.98 3.19
C LEU A 14 -14.37 21.99 2.44
N VAL A 15 -14.70 20.93 1.69
CA VAL A 15 -15.84 20.92 0.75
C VAL A 15 -17.20 21.19 1.41
N GLY A 16 -17.35 20.86 2.70
CA GLY A 16 -18.58 21.14 3.47
C GLY A 16 -18.55 22.46 4.26
N ASN A 17 -17.42 23.15 4.33
CA ASN A 17 -17.20 24.30 5.23
C ASN A 17 -16.88 25.61 4.50
N VAL A 18 -16.37 25.54 3.27
CA VAL A 18 -15.98 26.71 2.47
C VAL A 18 -16.54 26.61 1.04
N PRO A 19 -16.60 27.71 0.29
CA PRO A 19 -16.97 27.69 -1.12
C PRO A 19 -16.19 26.65 -1.94
N PHE A 20 -16.87 25.99 -2.88
CA PHE A 20 -16.31 24.86 -3.64
C PHE A 20 -15.04 25.22 -4.41
N ASN A 21 -14.99 26.41 -5.00
CA ASN A 21 -13.83 26.93 -5.71
C ASN A 21 -12.59 27.02 -4.79
N ILE A 22 -12.76 27.45 -3.54
CA ILE A 22 -11.67 27.53 -2.55
C ILE A 22 -11.26 26.13 -2.13
N ALA A 23 -12.22 25.26 -1.78
CA ALA A 23 -11.93 23.89 -1.35
C ALA A 23 -11.11 23.11 -2.40
N VAL A 24 -11.53 23.18 -3.67
CA VAL A 24 -10.86 22.48 -4.76
C VAL A 24 -9.51 23.11 -5.09
N SER A 25 -9.39 24.45 -5.06
CA SER A 25 -8.11 25.13 -5.32
C SER A 25 -7.06 24.82 -4.25
N VAL A 26 -7.45 24.80 -2.97
CA VAL A 26 -6.54 24.43 -1.88
C VAL A 26 -6.12 22.97 -2.02
N ALA A 27 -7.05 22.07 -2.34
CA ALA A 27 -6.74 20.66 -2.59
C ALA A 27 -5.79 20.46 -3.77
N LEU A 28 -5.97 21.22 -4.86
CA LEU A 28 -5.08 21.21 -6.01
C LEU A 28 -3.67 21.71 -5.66
N LEU A 29 -3.57 22.83 -4.93
CA LEU A 29 -2.29 23.34 -4.44
C LEU A 29 -1.57 22.32 -3.57
N MET A 30 -2.30 21.65 -2.67
CA MET A 30 -1.76 20.56 -1.86
C MET A 30 -1.30 19.37 -2.70
N ALA A 31 -2.07 18.97 -3.72
CA ALA A 31 -1.69 17.88 -4.61
C ALA A 31 -0.40 18.19 -5.38
N VAL A 32 -0.26 19.43 -5.88
CA VAL A 32 0.96 19.89 -6.57
C VAL A 32 2.15 19.96 -5.61
N ALA A 33 1.95 20.47 -4.39
CA ALA A 33 3.01 20.55 -3.38
C ALA A 33 3.50 19.16 -2.96
N VAL A 34 2.59 18.21 -2.73
CA VAL A 34 2.94 16.82 -2.43
C VAL A 34 3.69 16.18 -3.60
N LEU A 35 3.20 16.33 -4.84
CA LEU A 35 3.89 15.78 -6.01
C LEU A 35 5.29 16.40 -6.23
N ALA A 36 5.43 17.71 -6.01
CA ALA A 36 6.71 18.41 -6.14
C ALA A 36 7.72 17.95 -5.08
N THR A 37 7.28 17.83 -3.81
CA THR A 37 8.11 17.35 -2.71
C THR A 37 8.47 15.87 -2.86
N GLY A 38 7.54 15.04 -3.33
CA GLY A 38 7.78 13.63 -3.66
C GLY A 38 8.81 13.45 -4.77
N ARG A 39 8.75 14.28 -5.83
CA ARG A 39 9.79 14.30 -6.88
C ARG A 39 11.16 14.73 -6.37
N ALA A 40 11.22 15.73 -5.49
CA ALA A 40 12.48 16.23 -4.94
C ALA A 40 13.15 15.25 -3.96
N THR A 41 12.37 14.35 -3.35
CA THR A 41 12.87 13.43 -2.31
C THR A 41 12.91 11.96 -2.73
N GLU A 42 12.69 11.67 -4.02
CA GLU A 42 12.59 10.31 -4.60
C GLU A 42 11.68 9.36 -3.80
N LYS A 43 10.66 9.92 -3.13
CA LYS A 43 9.79 9.14 -2.26
C LYS A 43 8.82 8.27 -3.07
N PRO A 44 8.49 7.07 -2.56
CA PRO A 44 7.47 6.22 -3.15
C PRO A 44 6.07 6.81 -2.93
N GLY A 45 5.14 6.60 -3.87
CA GLY A 45 3.77 7.16 -3.83
C GLY A 45 3.34 7.90 -5.11
N ARG A 46 4.15 7.91 -6.17
CA ARG A 46 3.93 8.70 -7.40
C ARG A 46 2.60 8.44 -8.07
N MET A 47 2.10 7.20 -8.05
CA MET A 47 0.83 6.89 -8.73
C MET A 47 -0.37 7.59 -8.08
N LEU A 48 -0.44 7.58 -6.76
CA LEU A 48 -1.53 8.20 -6.03
C LEU A 48 -1.44 9.73 -6.13
N GLU A 49 -0.24 10.29 -6.08
CA GLU A 49 0.00 11.73 -6.22
C GLU A 49 -0.39 12.26 -7.61
N ILE A 50 -0.03 11.53 -8.68
CA ILE A 50 -0.45 11.87 -10.05
C ILE A 50 -1.98 11.78 -10.16
N GLY A 51 -2.58 10.74 -9.60
CA GLY A 51 -4.04 10.60 -9.54
C GLY A 51 -4.71 11.75 -8.79
N ALA A 52 -4.08 12.26 -7.73
CA ALA A 52 -4.56 13.41 -6.95
C ALA A 52 -4.58 14.66 -7.81
N VAL A 53 -3.45 15.01 -8.41
CA VAL A 53 -3.33 16.18 -9.27
C VAL A 53 -4.33 16.10 -10.42
N ALA A 54 -4.41 14.96 -11.11
CA ALA A 54 -5.36 14.78 -12.21
C ALA A 54 -6.81 14.97 -11.76
N THR A 55 -7.20 14.36 -10.63
CA THR A 55 -8.55 14.48 -10.07
C THR A 55 -8.88 15.93 -9.72
N PHE A 56 -7.99 16.61 -9.00
CA PHE A 56 -8.27 17.98 -8.55
C PHE A 56 -8.20 18.99 -9.69
N VAL A 57 -7.36 18.80 -10.70
CA VAL A 57 -7.42 19.62 -11.94
C VAL A 57 -8.77 19.48 -12.62
N VAL A 58 -9.28 18.25 -12.79
CA VAL A 58 -10.59 18.02 -13.39
C VAL A 58 -11.69 18.67 -12.55
N LEU A 59 -11.67 18.48 -11.23
CA LEU A 59 -12.63 19.13 -10.33
C LEU A 59 -12.55 20.66 -10.40
N THR A 60 -11.37 21.26 -10.52
CA THR A 60 -11.21 22.71 -10.66
C THR A 60 -11.87 23.19 -11.94
N VAL A 61 -11.59 22.55 -13.08
CA VAL A 61 -12.20 22.91 -14.37
C VAL A 61 -13.71 22.76 -14.31
N LEU A 62 -14.22 21.66 -13.75
CA LEU A 62 -15.66 21.45 -13.61
C LEU A 62 -16.30 22.51 -12.71
N THR A 63 -15.66 22.87 -11.59
CA THR A 63 -16.17 23.89 -10.66
C THR A 63 -16.24 25.28 -11.29
N LEU A 64 -15.36 25.59 -12.25
CA LEU A 64 -15.34 26.88 -12.95
C LEU A 64 -16.29 26.93 -14.16
N THR A 65 -16.68 25.77 -14.70
CA THR A 65 -17.46 25.68 -15.95
C THR A 65 -18.92 25.31 -15.73
N LEU A 66 -19.24 24.63 -14.63
CA LEU A 66 -20.59 24.16 -14.31
C LEU A 66 -21.25 25.00 -13.22
N SER A 67 -22.57 24.89 -13.10
CA SER A 67 -23.36 25.64 -12.12
C SER A 67 -23.12 25.16 -10.69
N ASP A 68 -23.27 26.08 -9.73
CA ASP A 68 -23.13 25.78 -8.30
C ASP A 68 -24.09 24.68 -7.83
N GLU A 69 -25.31 24.63 -8.37
CA GLU A 69 -26.27 23.56 -8.08
C GLU A 69 -25.78 22.18 -8.53
N PHE A 70 -25.16 22.11 -9.72
CA PHE A 70 -24.58 20.86 -10.20
C PHE A 70 -23.40 20.44 -9.33
N MET A 71 -22.51 21.39 -8.97
CA MET A 71 -21.38 21.09 -8.09
C MET A 71 -21.84 20.65 -6.71
N ALA A 72 -22.78 21.36 -6.10
CA ALA A 72 -23.24 21.03 -4.75
C ALA A 72 -23.82 19.61 -4.63
N ARG A 73 -24.25 19.04 -5.76
CA ARG A 73 -24.71 17.67 -5.91
C ARG A 73 -23.59 16.68 -6.28
N TRP A 74 -22.75 17.00 -7.26
CA TRP A 74 -21.82 16.03 -7.87
C TRP A 74 -20.38 16.11 -7.40
N ILE A 75 -20.00 17.16 -6.67
CA ILE A 75 -18.61 17.41 -6.32
C ILE A 75 -18.02 16.29 -5.45
N GLN A 76 -18.81 15.71 -4.54
CA GLN A 76 -18.36 14.63 -3.68
C GLN A 76 -18.29 13.26 -4.40
N PRO A 77 -19.31 12.84 -5.18
CA PRO A 77 -19.19 11.71 -6.10
C PRO A 77 -17.99 11.79 -7.03
N LEU A 78 -17.74 12.96 -7.64
CA LEU A 78 -16.64 13.16 -8.56
C LEU A 78 -15.28 13.02 -7.87
N SER A 79 -15.13 13.56 -6.66
CA SER A 79 -13.91 13.39 -5.86
C SER A 79 -13.68 11.92 -5.45
N ASN A 80 -14.72 11.23 -5.00
CA ASN A 80 -14.67 9.80 -4.67
C ASN A 80 -14.35 8.94 -5.92
N ALA A 81 -14.92 9.30 -7.07
CA ALA A 81 -14.62 8.64 -8.34
C ALA A 81 -13.16 8.83 -8.74
N GLY A 82 -12.59 10.02 -8.53
CA GLY A 82 -11.18 10.28 -8.82
C GLY A 82 -10.22 9.43 -7.99
N ILE A 83 -10.44 9.32 -6.68
CA ILE A 83 -9.61 8.45 -5.81
C ILE A 83 -9.82 6.96 -6.13
N PHE A 84 -11.05 6.55 -6.45
CA PHE A 84 -11.36 5.20 -6.91
C PHE A 84 -10.61 4.86 -8.21
N LEU A 85 -10.67 5.73 -9.22
CA LEU A 85 -9.99 5.52 -10.50
C LEU A 85 -8.47 5.50 -10.31
N ALA A 86 -7.91 6.41 -9.51
CA ALA A 86 -6.48 6.41 -9.21
C ALA A 86 -6.03 5.07 -8.57
N ALA A 87 -6.80 4.57 -7.60
CA ALA A 87 -6.52 3.29 -6.97
C ALA A 87 -6.68 2.11 -7.93
N LEU A 88 -7.77 2.08 -8.72
CA LEU A 88 -8.05 1.02 -9.68
C LEU A 88 -6.97 0.95 -10.77
N VAL A 89 -6.62 2.09 -11.37
CA VAL A 89 -5.57 2.20 -12.40
C VAL A 89 -4.23 1.71 -11.86
N SER A 90 -3.90 2.00 -10.59
CA SER A 90 -2.65 1.52 -9.98
C SER A 90 -2.55 -0.02 -9.99
N VAL A 91 -3.66 -0.72 -9.68
CA VAL A 91 -3.70 -2.19 -9.70
C VAL A 91 -3.67 -2.72 -11.12
N LEU A 92 -4.41 -2.10 -12.04
CA LEU A 92 -4.49 -2.54 -13.44
C LEU A 92 -3.15 -2.42 -14.19
N ILE A 93 -2.32 -1.42 -13.84
CA ILE A 93 -0.96 -1.26 -14.39
C ILE A 93 0.05 -2.20 -13.68
N GLY A 94 -0.39 -3.02 -12.72
CA GLY A 94 0.46 -3.94 -11.97
C GLY A 94 1.36 -3.24 -10.94
N LYS A 95 1.03 -2.01 -10.56
CA LYS A 95 1.75 -1.21 -9.58
C LYS A 95 0.80 -0.75 -8.47
N PRO A 96 0.36 -1.67 -7.58
CA PRO A 96 -0.63 -1.36 -6.57
C PRO A 96 -0.13 -0.22 -5.66
N PHE A 97 -0.91 0.84 -5.47
CA PHE A 97 -0.43 2.04 -4.76
C PHE A 97 0.02 1.73 -3.33
N VAL A 98 -0.61 0.75 -2.65
CA VAL A 98 -0.21 0.32 -1.30
C VAL A 98 1.23 -0.19 -1.29
N ARG A 99 1.66 -0.86 -2.37
CA ARG A 99 3.00 -1.44 -2.49
C ARG A 99 4.07 -0.36 -2.37
N GLU A 100 3.87 0.79 -3.00
CA GLU A 100 4.80 1.91 -2.93
C GLU A 100 4.97 2.39 -1.48
N PHE A 101 3.86 2.57 -0.76
CA PHE A 101 3.93 3.00 0.64
C PHE A 101 4.48 1.93 1.59
N ALA A 102 4.07 0.68 1.41
CA ALA A 102 4.52 -0.43 2.25
C ALA A 102 6.01 -0.74 2.03
N ALA A 103 6.52 -0.56 0.80
CA ALA A 103 7.91 -0.80 0.48
C ALA A 103 8.85 0.20 1.16
N ALA A 104 8.37 1.41 1.47
CA ALA A 104 9.14 2.43 2.18
C ALA A 104 9.44 2.05 3.64
N GLU A 105 8.60 1.21 4.24
CA GLU A 105 8.65 0.82 5.65
C GLU A 105 9.30 -0.56 5.85
N GLN A 106 9.72 -1.25 4.79
CA GLN A 106 10.16 -2.64 4.83
C GLN A 106 11.55 -2.84 4.21
N PRO A 107 12.34 -3.82 4.69
CA PRO A 107 13.63 -4.15 4.11
C PRO A 107 13.52 -4.57 2.63
N PRO A 108 14.54 -4.28 1.79
CA PRO A 108 14.52 -4.61 0.35
C PRO A 108 14.27 -6.09 0.06
N ASP A 109 14.76 -6.97 0.94
CA ASP A 109 14.63 -8.43 0.80
C ASP A 109 13.18 -8.89 0.94
N VAL A 110 12.39 -8.21 1.77
CA VAL A 110 10.95 -8.47 1.95
C VAL A 110 10.16 -7.93 0.76
N VAL A 111 10.51 -6.74 0.27
CA VAL A 111 9.81 -6.04 -0.83
C VAL A 111 9.87 -6.79 -2.16
N LYS A 112 10.92 -7.59 -2.36
CA LYS A 112 11.12 -8.42 -3.56
C LYS A 112 10.34 -9.74 -3.55
N THR A 113 9.82 -10.16 -2.39
CA THR A 113 9.09 -11.44 -2.28
C THR A 113 7.75 -11.41 -3.03
N GLU A 114 7.35 -12.55 -3.59
CA GLU A 114 6.03 -12.71 -4.20
C GLU A 114 4.89 -12.54 -3.19
N LEU A 115 5.13 -12.95 -1.94
CA LEU A 115 4.20 -12.81 -0.84
C LEU A 115 3.88 -11.33 -0.57
N PHE A 116 4.91 -10.46 -0.51
CA PHE A 116 4.72 -9.02 -0.38
C PHE A 116 3.93 -8.42 -1.56
N SER A 117 4.23 -8.85 -2.78
CA SER A 117 3.49 -8.42 -3.98
C SER A 117 2.02 -8.82 -3.94
N ARG A 118 1.73 -10.08 -3.60
CA ARG A 118 0.35 -10.59 -3.47
C ARG A 118 -0.42 -9.84 -2.38
N MET A 119 0.21 -9.61 -1.24
CA MET A 119 -0.42 -8.93 -0.10
C MET A 119 -0.73 -7.48 -0.39
N THR A 120 0.23 -6.73 -0.92
CA THR A 120 0.01 -5.32 -1.29
C THR A 120 -1.05 -5.19 -2.38
N THR A 121 -1.16 -6.18 -3.27
CA THR A 121 -2.25 -6.27 -4.26
C THR A 121 -3.61 -6.49 -3.60
N ILE A 122 -3.74 -7.47 -2.69
CA ILE A 122 -5.00 -7.73 -1.95
C ILE A 122 -5.41 -6.49 -1.15
N LEU A 123 -4.46 -5.85 -0.48
CA LEU A 123 -4.75 -4.64 0.29
C LEU A 123 -5.22 -3.51 -0.61
N THR A 124 -4.60 -3.35 -1.78
CA THR A 124 -5.04 -2.35 -2.75
C THR A 124 -6.46 -2.66 -3.25
N TRP A 125 -6.83 -3.92 -3.48
CA TRP A 125 -8.20 -4.30 -3.82
C TRP A 125 -9.22 -3.98 -2.72
N ILE A 126 -8.86 -4.14 -1.44
CA ILE A 126 -9.71 -3.72 -0.32
C ILE A 126 -9.98 -2.21 -0.39
N TRP A 127 -8.93 -1.42 -0.64
CA TRP A 127 -9.07 0.03 -0.84
C TRP A 127 -9.90 0.38 -2.06
N VAL A 128 -9.70 -0.30 -3.19
CA VAL A 128 -10.51 -0.13 -4.41
C VAL A 128 -11.98 -0.42 -4.13
N ALA A 129 -12.29 -1.50 -3.41
CA ALA A 129 -13.66 -1.84 -3.02
C ALA A 129 -14.28 -0.79 -2.09
N ALA A 130 -13.51 -0.28 -1.13
CA ALA A 130 -13.95 0.81 -0.25
C ALA A 130 -14.25 2.09 -1.05
N PHE A 131 -13.34 2.53 -1.94
CA PHE A 131 -13.55 3.71 -2.77
C PHE A 131 -14.69 3.53 -3.78
N ALA A 132 -14.90 2.32 -4.30
CA ALA A 132 -16.05 1.98 -5.13
C ALA A 132 -17.36 2.15 -4.33
N GLY A 133 -17.41 1.60 -3.12
CA GLY A 133 -18.55 1.76 -2.21
C GLY A 133 -18.80 3.22 -1.83
N MET A 134 -17.74 4.00 -1.58
CA MET A 134 -17.83 5.44 -1.33
C MET A 134 -18.42 6.19 -2.52
N THR A 135 -17.97 5.89 -3.73
CA THR A 135 -18.45 6.50 -4.98
C THR A 135 -19.90 6.13 -5.27
N ALA A 136 -20.24 4.85 -5.13
CA ALA A 136 -21.60 4.37 -5.33
C ALA A 136 -22.54 5.00 -4.31
N SER A 137 -22.17 5.00 -3.03
CA SER A 137 -22.96 5.62 -1.95
C SER A 137 -23.18 7.11 -2.20
N SER A 138 -22.14 7.87 -2.51
CA SER A 138 -22.28 9.30 -2.75
C SER A 138 -23.03 9.61 -4.05
N ALA A 139 -23.04 8.72 -5.04
CA ALA A 139 -23.82 8.89 -6.26
C ALA A 139 -25.32 8.63 -6.09
N ILE A 140 -25.76 7.95 -5.02
CA ILE A 140 -27.19 7.65 -4.77
C ILE A 140 -28.03 8.92 -4.56
N PRO A 141 -27.69 9.87 -3.66
CA PRO A 141 -28.50 11.07 -3.45
C PRO A 141 -28.69 11.95 -4.70
N PRO A 142 -27.66 12.23 -5.52
CA PRO A 142 -27.80 12.92 -6.80
C PRO A 142 -28.82 12.32 -7.76
N ILE A 143 -28.84 10.98 -7.84
CA ILE A 143 -29.67 10.21 -8.78
C ILE A 143 -31.11 10.11 -8.28
N VAL A 144 -31.31 9.93 -6.96
CA VAL A 144 -32.63 9.70 -6.36
C VAL A 144 -33.39 11.00 -6.08
N ARG A 145 -32.71 12.11 -5.77
CA ARG A 145 -33.38 13.39 -5.49
C ARG A 145 -32.75 14.59 -6.21
N GLY A 146 -33.62 15.32 -6.91
CA GLY A 146 -33.42 16.62 -7.58
C GLY A 146 -32.60 17.64 -6.79
N ASN A 147 -32.83 17.71 -5.47
CA ASN A 147 -32.36 18.77 -4.59
C ASN A 147 -31.40 18.26 -3.50
N ALA A 148 -30.79 17.08 -3.67
CA ALA A 148 -29.86 16.54 -2.68
C ALA A 148 -28.51 17.27 -2.75
N THR A 149 -28.22 18.03 -1.69
CA THR A 149 -27.01 18.85 -1.58
C THR A 149 -26.12 18.32 -0.46
N ILE A 150 -24.79 18.41 -0.62
CA ILE A 150 -23.82 18.04 0.43
C ILE A 150 -24.01 18.82 1.74
N LEU A 151 -24.62 20.01 1.65
CA LEU A 151 -24.93 20.92 2.77
C LEU A 151 -26.27 20.63 3.44
N ASP A 152 -27.07 19.68 2.95
CA ASP A 152 -28.36 19.36 3.55
C ASP A 152 -28.19 18.44 4.77
N THR A 153 -28.10 19.05 5.95
CA THR A 153 -28.03 18.35 7.24
C THR A 153 -29.41 18.00 7.81
N LYS A 154 -30.50 18.44 7.18
CA LYS A 154 -31.86 18.26 7.72
C LYS A 154 -32.52 16.98 7.23
N SER A 155 -32.08 16.43 6.11
CA SER A 155 -32.58 15.16 5.59
C SER A 155 -31.57 14.02 5.86
N PRO A 156 -32.01 12.85 6.38
CA PRO A 156 -31.09 11.80 6.81
C PRO A 156 -30.38 11.10 5.64
N LEU A 157 -30.94 11.15 4.43
CA LEU A 157 -30.48 10.39 3.29
C LEU A 157 -29.18 10.95 2.66
N PRO A 158 -29.04 12.27 2.40
CA PRO A 158 -27.77 12.87 1.97
C PRO A 158 -26.68 12.72 3.02
N PHE A 159 -26.98 13.00 4.30
CA PHE A 159 -26.00 12.89 5.39
C PHE A 159 -25.41 11.47 5.50
N VAL A 160 -26.24 10.43 5.43
CA VAL A 160 -25.78 9.04 5.51
C VAL A 160 -24.96 8.64 4.29
N CYS A 161 -25.43 8.97 3.09
CA CYS A 161 -24.78 8.56 1.84
C CYS A 161 -23.50 9.33 1.51
N TYR A 162 -23.40 10.60 1.94
CA TYR A 162 -22.23 11.44 1.76
C TYR A 162 -21.20 11.28 2.89
N TRP A 163 -21.62 11.13 4.14
CA TRP A 163 -20.68 11.13 5.27
C TRP A 163 -20.60 9.78 5.97
N VAL A 164 -21.72 9.26 6.48
CA VAL A 164 -21.68 8.07 7.35
C VAL A 164 -21.13 6.85 6.62
N ILE A 165 -21.66 6.51 5.44
CA ILE A 165 -21.23 5.34 4.69
C ILE A 165 -19.78 5.50 4.21
N PRO A 166 -19.39 6.61 3.55
CA PRO A 166 -18.02 6.73 3.05
C PRO A 166 -16.94 6.68 4.14
N PHE A 167 -17.15 7.38 5.26
CA PHE A 167 -16.18 7.37 6.36
C PHE A 167 -16.18 6.04 7.13
N SER A 168 -17.33 5.35 7.22
CA SER A 168 -17.38 4.00 7.79
C SER A 168 -16.59 3.01 6.93
N LEU A 169 -16.73 3.08 5.60
CA LEU A 169 -15.96 2.25 4.66
C LEU A 169 -14.46 2.52 4.76
N LEU A 170 -14.04 3.78 4.87
CA LEU A 170 -12.64 4.13 5.13
C LEU A 170 -12.13 3.53 6.43
N GLY A 171 -12.92 3.64 7.51
CA GLY A 171 -12.59 3.05 8.81
C GLY A 171 -12.44 1.53 8.75
N ILE A 172 -13.38 0.85 8.09
CA ILE A 172 -13.34 -0.61 7.88
C ILE A 172 -12.11 -0.99 7.04
N ALA A 173 -11.82 -0.28 5.95
CA ALA A 173 -10.65 -0.54 5.12
C ALA A 173 -9.34 -0.35 5.90
N ALA A 174 -9.26 0.67 6.76
CA ALA A 174 -8.11 0.89 7.64
C ALA A 174 -7.95 -0.22 8.68
N LEU A 175 -9.05 -0.66 9.32
CA LEU A 175 -9.05 -1.76 10.28
C LEU A 175 -8.69 -3.10 9.61
N ALA A 176 -9.25 -3.38 8.44
CA ALA A 176 -8.91 -4.55 7.64
C ALA A 176 -7.43 -4.54 7.25
N SER A 177 -6.90 -3.37 6.88
CA SER A 177 -5.47 -3.20 6.58
C SER A 177 -4.57 -3.52 7.76
N ARG A 178 -4.96 -3.09 8.97
CA ARG A 178 -4.23 -3.39 10.20
C ARG A 178 -4.31 -4.87 10.55
N TYR A 179 -5.50 -5.46 10.52
CA TYR A 179 -5.70 -6.87 10.82
C TYR A 179 -4.95 -7.79 9.85
N LEU A 180 -4.97 -7.47 8.55
CA LEU A 180 -4.14 -8.19 7.59
C LEU A 180 -2.66 -8.03 7.93
N ARG A 181 -2.18 -6.81 8.26
CA ARG A 181 -0.76 -6.58 8.58
C ARG A 181 -0.31 -7.42 9.77
N ASP A 182 -1.10 -7.48 10.82
CA ASP A 182 -0.79 -8.23 12.04
C ASP A 182 -0.77 -9.75 11.79
N LYS A 183 -1.74 -10.27 11.01
CA LYS A 183 -1.72 -11.68 10.57
C LYS A 183 -0.57 -12.01 9.63
N MET A 184 -0.05 -11.02 8.91
CA MET A 184 1.02 -11.21 7.93
C MET A 184 2.42 -11.27 8.57
N LEU A 185 2.61 -10.69 9.76
CA LEU A 185 3.83 -10.91 10.56
C LEU A 185 3.91 -12.35 11.10
N VAL A 186 2.76 -13.00 11.28
CA VAL A 186 2.67 -14.43 11.60
C VAL A 186 2.92 -15.24 10.32
N GLY A 187 4.19 -15.36 9.94
CA GLY A 187 4.61 -16.18 8.79
C GLY A 187 5.85 -15.66 8.05
N VAL A 188 6.24 -14.40 8.22
CA VAL A 188 7.49 -13.85 7.65
C VAL A 188 8.72 -14.52 8.26
N ASP A 189 8.64 -14.85 9.55
CA ASP A 189 9.66 -15.65 10.26
C ASP A 189 9.75 -17.09 9.74
N ASP A 190 8.65 -17.61 9.17
CA ASP A 190 8.57 -18.97 8.62
C ASP A 190 8.95 -19.07 7.13
N ILE A 191 9.36 -17.95 6.49
CA ILE A 191 9.82 -17.96 5.10
C ILE A 191 11.17 -18.68 5.04
N VAL A 192 11.21 -19.75 4.25
CA VAL A 192 12.44 -20.50 3.95
C VAL A 192 13.31 -19.63 3.05
N ARG A 193 14.45 -19.18 3.57
CA ARG A 193 15.50 -18.47 2.84
C ARG A 193 16.47 -19.48 2.25
N GLU A 194 16.87 -19.28 1.01
CA GLU A 194 17.91 -20.06 0.35
C GLU A 194 19.24 -19.29 0.44
N THR A 195 20.31 -19.98 0.84
CA THR A 195 21.68 -19.47 0.84
C THR A 195 22.62 -20.58 0.35
N SER A 196 23.89 -20.24 0.12
CA SER A 196 24.93 -21.21 -0.19
C SER A 196 26.16 -20.94 0.65
N PHE A 197 26.75 -21.99 1.23
CA PHE A 197 27.96 -21.87 2.03
C PHE A 197 29.07 -22.75 1.44
N VAL A 198 30.32 -22.37 1.69
CA VAL A 198 31.48 -23.11 1.19
C VAL A 198 31.99 -24.05 2.28
N ALA A 199 32.17 -25.31 1.94
CA ALA A 199 32.76 -26.32 2.81
C ALA A 199 33.74 -27.21 2.02
N TYR A 200 34.64 -27.88 2.73
CA TYR A 200 35.53 -28.87 2.13
C TYR A 200 34.74 -30.08 1.61
N ASP A 201 35.22 -30.73 0.55
CA ASP A 201 34.54 -31.89 -0.02
C ASP A 201 34.50 -33.10 0.94
N GLU A 202 35.50 -33.19 1.83
CA GLU A 202 35.61 -34.26 2.84
C GLU A 202 34.75 -34.00 4.09
N ALA A 203 34.00 -32.89 4.14
CA ALA A 203 33.21 -32.53 5.30
C ALA A 203 32.10 -33.55 5.57
N THR A 204 32.00 -33.98 6.83
CA THR A 204 30.96 -34.89 7.28
C THR A 204 29.60 -34.20 7.31
N ILE A 205 28.51 -34.98 7.33
CA ILE A 205 27.14 -34.43 7.38
C ILE A 205 26.97 -33.49 8.59
N ASP A 206 27.48 -33.87 9.76
CA ASP A 206 27.35 -33.06 10.98
C ASP A 206 28.13 -31.74 10.86
N GLU A 207 29.32 -31.75 10.26
CA GLU A 207 30.11 -30.54 9.99
C GLU A 207 29.42 -29.63 8.98
N LEU A 208 28.80 -30.19 7.94
CA LEU A 208 28.01 -29.42 6.97
C LEU A 208 26.82 -28.73 7.65
N TYR A 209 26.09 -29.43 8.52
CA TYR A 209 24.99 -28.82 9.28
C TYR A 209 25.47 -27.74 10.25
N TYR A 210 26.61 -27.94 10.91
CA TYR A 210 27.21 -26.94 11.78
C TYR A 210 27.59 -25.67 11.01
N LEU A 211 28.31 -25.83 9.89
CA LEU A 211 28.74 -24.71 9.05
C LEU A 211 27.55 -23.98 8.42
N ALA A 212 26.52 -24.71 7.98
CA ALA A 212 25.29 -24.13 7.47
C ALA A 212 24.57 -23.28 8.54
N GLN A 213 24.51 -23.78 9.78
CA GLN A 213 23.90 -23.06 10.90
C GLN A 213 24.68 -21.81 11.28
N GLU A 214 26.00 -21.88 11.32
CA GLU A 214 26.85 -20.73 11.63
C GLU A 214 26.77 -19.65 10.54
N HIS A 215 26.80 -20.07 9.27
CA HIS A 215 26.64 -19.17 8.13
C HIS A 215 25.28 -18.48 8.16
N ALA A 216 24.19 -19.25 8.34
CA ALA A 216 22.85 -18.71 8.44
C ALA A 216 22.73 -17.71 9.59
N ASN A 217 23.23 -18.04 10.79
CA ASN A 217 23.22 -17.14 11.94
C ASN A 217 23.97 -15.82 11.70
N ARG A 218 25.06 -15.83 10.90
CA ARG A 218 25.77 -14.61 10.51
C ARG A 218 24.94 -13.74 9.54
N GLU A 219 24.17 -14.34 8.65
CA GLU A 219 23.30 -13.62 7.71
C GLU A 219 22.09 -12.97 8.38
N VAL A 220 21.54 -13.56 9.46
CA VAL A 220 20.31 -13.04 10.08
C VAL A 220 20.51 -11.72 10.82
N GLY A 221 21.72 -11.45 11.30
CA GLY A 221 22.06 -10.25 12.05
C GLY A 221 21.69 -10.29 13.55
N PRO A 222 22.03 -9.25 14.32
CA PRO A 222 21.87 -9.23 15.78
C PRO A 222 20.40 -9.24 16.23
N GLY A 223 20.10 -10.03 17.27
CA GLY A 223 18.76 -10.13 17.87
C GLY A 223 17.86 -11.25 17.30
N LYS A 224 18.29 -11.91 16.23
CA LYS A 224 17.57 -12.99 15.56
C LYS A 224 18.41 -14.26 15.47
N GLU A 225 17.77 -15.40 15.26
CA GLU A 225 18.45 -16.69 15.07
C GLU A 225 17.87 -17.45 13.88
N ALA A 226 18.74 -18.17 13.17
CA ALA A 226 18.34 -19.10 12.13
C ALA A 226 17.84 -20.41 12.76
N TYR A 227 16.70 -20.94 12.28
CA TYR A 227 16.15 -22.22 12.72
C TYR A 227 15.71 -23.07 11.52
N ASN A 228 15.53 -24.37 11.75
CA ASN A 228 15.15 -25.33 10.72
C ASN A 228 16.09 -25.29 9.50
N VAL A 229 17.40 -25.22 9.77
CA VAL A 229 18.44 -25.21 8.76
C VAL A 229 18.51 -26.58 8.10
N LYS A 230 18.51 -26.61 6.76
CA LYS A 230 18.64 -27.83 5.95
C LYS A 230 19.72 -27.63 4.91
N VAL A 231 20.62 -28.60 4.81
CA VAL A 231 21.64 -28.65 3.77
C VAL A 231 21.07 -29.40 2.56
N GLY A 232 21.25 -28.86 1.36
CA GLY A 232 20.83 -29.47 0.10
C GLY A 232 21.76 -30.61 -0.34
N GLY A 233 21.33 -31.36 -1.36
CA GLY A 233 21.88 -32.70 -1.63
C GLY A 233 23.29 -32.76 -2.20
N ALA A 234 23.70 -31.84 -3.08
CA ALA A 234 24.99 -31.91 -3.75
C ALA A 234 25.70 -30.56 -3.80
N GLY A 235 26.93 -30.52 -3.29
CA GLY A 235 27.82 -29.37 -3.41
C GLY A 235 28.34 -29.21 -4.84
N THR A 236 28.39 -27.98 -5.34
CA THR A 236 28.97 -27.65 -6.64
C THR A 236 30.43 -27.22 -6.45
N PRO A 237 31.42 -27.83 -7.14
CA PRO A 237 32.83 -27.45 -7.00
C PRO A 237 33.09 -26.01 -7.44
N LEU A 238 34.04 -25.36 -6.79
CA LEU A 238 34.43 -23.99 -7.10
C LEU A 238 35.39 -23.96 -8.29
N THR A 239 35.24 -22.97 -9.16
CA THR A 239 36.11 -22.80 -10.33
C THR A 239 37.57 -22.55 -9.88
N GLY A 240 38.45 -23.53 -10.11
CA GLY A 240 39.88 -23.43 -9.78
C GLY A 240 40.28 -24.00 -8.40
N ASP A 241 39.34 -24.55 -7.62
CA ASP A 241 39.62 -25.25 -6.36
C ASP A 241 38.65 -26.43 -6.19
N GLU A 242 39.14 -27.65 -6.48
CA GLU A 242 38.35 -28.87 -6.35
C GLU A 242 38.22 -29.35 -4.89
N SER A 243 39.03 -28.81 -3.96
CA SER A 243 38.98 -29.21 -2.55
C SER A 243 37.78 -28.64 -1.79
N ARG A 244 37.10 -27.66 -2.38
CA ARG A 244 35.97 -26.93 -1.77
C ARG A 244 34.76 -26.92 -2.68
N LYS A 245 33.59 -27.14 -2.08
CA LYS A 245 32.30 -27.12 -2.76
C LYS A 245 31.37 -26.08 -2.13
N SER A 246 30.58 -25.45 -2.98
CA SER A 246 29.44 -24.61 -2.59
C SER A 246 28.22 -25.49 -2.35
N TRP A 247 27.74 -25.53 -1.12
CA TRP A 247 26.59 -26.32 -0.71
C TRP A 247 25.36 -25.43 -0.60
N PRO A 248 24.24 -25.75 -1.28
CA PRO A 248 22.98 -25.05 -1.08
C PRO A 248 22.46 -25.35 0.33
N SER A 249 21.87 -24.34 0.97
CA SER A 249 21.31 -24.40 2.32
C SER A 249 20.00 -23.62 2.35
N THR A 250 19.07 -24.08 3.19
CA THR A 250 17.84 -23.36 3.44
C THR A 250 17.63 -23.17 4.94
N TYR A 251 17.09 -22.02 5.35
CA TYR A 251 16.85 -21.73 6.76
C TYR A 251 15.65 -20.81 6.96
N LYS A 252 15.10 -20.81 8.18
CA LYS A 252 14.05 -19.88 8.62
C LYS A 252 14.60 -18.95 9.70
N VAL A 253 13.92 -17.85 9.98
CA VAL A 253 14.41 -16.80 10.88
C VAL A 253 13.42 -16.56 12.00
N ARG A 254 13.85 -16.59 13.25
CA ARG A 254 12.99 -16.21 14.38
C ARG A 254 13.71 -15.28 15.33
N ASP A 255 12.94 -14.59 16.16
CA ASP A 255 13.51 -13.81 17.27
C ASP A 255 14.18 -14.74 18.27
N ARG A 256 15.37 -14.34 18.73
CA ARG A 256 16.18 -15.14 19.64
C ARG A 256 15.55 -15.13 21.03
N LYS A 257 15.06 -16.28 21.50
CA LYS A 257 14.56 -16.43 22.87
C LYS A 257 15.70 -16.13 23.86
N HIS A 258 15.48 -15.15 24.74
CA HIS A 258 16.36 -14.87 25.88
C HIS A 258 16.12 -15.88 27.00
#